data_AF-A0A9P6BJW9-F1
#
_entry.id   AF-A0A9P6BJW9-F1
#
_cell.length_a   1.000
_cell.length_b   1.000
_cell.length_c   1.000
_cell.angle_alpha   90.00
_cell.angle_beta   90.00
_cell.angle_gamma   90.00
#
_symmetry.space_group_name_H-M   'P 1'
#
loop_
_entity.id
_entity.type
_entity.pdbx_description
1 polymer ?
#
loop_
_entity_poly.entity_id
_entity_poly.type
_entity_poly.pdbx_seq_one_letter_code
_entity_poly.pdbx_strand_id
1 'polypeptide(L)'
;ISQRDMTYYDFLKGIQEELEQKIIGFYEDKIKGKFPDPDYTFDVYITRNRERIYLVDFNPFAQKTDALLFEWEELLLAQERIPLRLLASEAAGQHMRQPFAFNRYPSDVTDLSNGQTVADFAEAFYKKVQAAK
;
A
#
# COMPACT_ATOMS: atom_id res chain seq x y z
N ILE A 1 9.75 -6.54 2.00
CA ILE A 1 8.79 -5.80 2.87
C ILE A 1 8.77 -4.36 2.41
N SER A 2 7.60 -3.75 2.18
CA SER A 2 7.49 -2.36 1.73
C SER A 2 6.39 -1.62 2.47
N GLN A 3 6.46 -0.30 2.45
CA GLN A 3 5.35 0.57 2.84
C GLN A 3 4.15 0.36 1.88
N ARG A 4 2.95 0.17 2.45
CA ARG A 4 1.70 -0.03 1.69
C ARG A 4 1.12 1.26 1.10
N ASP A 5 1.19 2.35 1.88
CA ASP A 5 0.70 3.67 1.49
C ASP A 5 1.75 4.42 0.66
N MET A 6 1.33 5.22 -0.33
CA MET A 6 2.21 6.07 -1.14
C MET A 6 2.43 7.48 -0.57
N THR A 7 2.09 7.68 0.71
CA THR A 7 2.34 8.93 1.46
C THR A 7 3.70 8.88 2.15
N TYR A 8 4.51 9.93 2.03
CA TYR A 8 5.76 10.02 2.80
C TYR A 8 5.49 10.28 4.29
N TYR A 9 6.17 9.53 5.15
CA TYR A 9 6.11 9.72 6.59
C TYR A 9 7.52 9.81 7.18
N ASP A 10 7.89 11.01 7.60
CA ASP A 10 9.24 11.29 8.11
C ASP A 10 9.65 10.41 9.30
N PHE A 11 8.70 10.14 10.20
CA PHE A 11 8.96 9.34 11.39
C PHE A 11 9.36 7.88 11.11
N LEU A 12 9.05 7.35 9.90
CA LEU A 12 9.38 5.96 9.57
C LEU A 12 10.88 5.75 9.38
N LYS A 13 11.64 6.78 8.97
CA LYS A 13 13.09 6.69 8.78
C LYS A 13 13.83 6.30 10.04
N GLY A 14 13.45 6.87 11.18
CA GLY A 14 14.09 6.61 12.47
C GLY A 14 13.78 5.23 13.07
N ILE A 15 12.82 4.49 12.49
CA ILE A 15 12.31 3.24 13.07
C ILE A 15 12.31 2.08 12.07
N GLN A 16 12.91 2.26 10.88
CA GLN A 16 12.84 1.30 9.78
C GLN A 16 13.37 -0.08 10.18
N GLU A 17 14.53 -0.14 10.84
CA GLU A 17 15.15 -1.39 11.28
C GLU A 17 14.30 -2.09 12.35
N GLU A 18 13.73 -1.34 13.30
CA GLU A 18 12.84 -1.88 14.33
C GLU A 18 11.58 -2.50 13.69
N LEU A 19 10.97 -1.81 12.72
CA LEU A 19 9.81 -2.32 12.00
C LEU A 19 10.16 -3.60 11.25
N GLU A 20 11.28 -3.63 10.56
CA GLU A 20 11.73 -4.79 9.81
C GLU A 20 11.94 -6.01 10.70
N GLN A 21 12.67 -5.85 11.81
CA GLN A 21 12.89 -6.92 12.79
C GLN A 21 11.57 -7.43 13.38
N LYS A 22 10.65 -6.53 13.73
CA LYS A 22 9.33 -6.90 14.27
C LYS A 22 8.47 -7.67 13.26
N ILE A 23 8.48 -7.27 11.98
CA ILE A 23 7.72 -7.96 10.92
C ILE A 23 8.30 -9.36 10.68
N ILE A 24 9.63 -9.50 10.67
CA ILE A 24 10.30 -10.79 10.50
C ILE A 24 10.00 -11.70 11.69
N GLY A 25 10.09 -11.19 12.93
CA GLY A 25 9.71 -11.96 14.11
C GLY A 25 8.24 -12.41 14.08
N PHE A 26 7.34 -11.51 13.69
CA PHE A 26 5.93 -11.85 13.51
C PHE A 26 5.73 -12.94 12.45
N TYR A 27 6.43 -12.87 11.31
CA TYR A 27 6.40 -13.89 10.28
C TYR A 27 6.85 -15.25 10.82
N GLU A 28 8.04 -15.32 11.41
CA GLU A 28 8.63 -16.56 11.93
C GLU A 28 7.75 -17.19 13.03
N ASP A 29 7.20 -16.39 13.95
CA ASP A 29 6.42 -16.90 15.08
C ASP A 29 4.97 -17.22 14.72
N LYS A 30 4.34 -16.37 13.89
CA LYS A 30 2.87 -16.37 13.73
C LYS A 30 2.41 -16.90 12.39
N ILE A 31 3.23 -16.85 11.34
CA ILE A 31 2.79 -17.10 9.96
C ILE A 31 3.50 -18.30 9.33
N LYS A 32 4.82 -18.39 9.46
CA LYS A 32 5.66 -19.40 8.80
C LYS A 32 5.18 -20.81 9.10
N GLY A 33 5.00 -21.61 8.05
CA GLY A 33 4.56 -23.01 8.12
C GLY A 33 3.09 -23.22 8.50
N LYS A 34 2.27 -22.16 8.59
CA LYS A 34 0.84 -22.27 8.92
C LYS A 34 -0.08 -21.98 7.74
N PHE A 35 0.43 -21.31 6.70
CA PHE A 35 -0.30 -21.09 5.46
C PHE A 35 -0.04 -22.26 4.50
N PRO A 36 -1.05 -22.75 3.75
CA PRO A 36 -0.90 -23.95 2.90
C PRO A 36 0.09 -23.77 1.75
N ASP A 37 0.11 -22.58 1.14
CA ASP A 37 0.99 -22.29 0.02
C ASP A 37 2.41 -21.96 0.52
N PRO A 38 3.46 -22.42 -0.19
CA PRO A 38 4.84 -22.12 0.17
C PRO A 38 5.21 -20.66 -0.12
N ASP A 39 4.64 -20.09 -1.17
CA ASP A 39 4.96 -18.76 -1.68
C ASP A 39 3.72 -17.86 -1.63
N TYR A 40 3.79 -16.82 -0.81
CA TYR A 40 2.70 -15.86 -0.63
C TYR A 40 3.26 -14.50 -0.23
N THR A 41 2.40 -13.50 -0.36
CA THR A 41 2.59 -12.19 0.24
C THR A 41 1.53 -11.99 1.31
N PHE A 42 1.82 -11.16 2.30
CA PHE A 42 0.85 -10.84 3.35
C PHE A 42 1.00 -9.39 3.76
N ASP A 43 -0.14 -8.76 4.03
CA ASP A 43 -0.21 -7.39 4.48
C ASP A 43 -0.30 -7.36 6.00
N VAL A 44 0.42 -6.43 6.63
CA VAL A 44 0.38 -6.23 8.08
C VAL A 44 0.10 -4.77 8.42
N TYR A 45 -0.67 -4.58 9.49
CA TYR A 45 -0.89 -3.29 10.12
C TYR A 45 -0.17 -3.27 11.48
N ILE A 46 0.68 -2.27 11.69
CA ILE A 46 1.43 -2.09 12.93
C ILE A 46 0.85 -0.87 13.66
N THR A 47 0.51 -1.04 14.95
CA THR A 47 -0.04 0.07 15.74
C THR A 47 1.00 1.19 15.90
N ARG A 48 0.52 2.42 16.12
CA ARG A 48 1.39 3.61 16.27
C ARG A 48 2.46 3.45 17.37
N ASN A 49 2.12 2.78 18.47
CA ASN A 49 3.05 2.48 19.57
C ASN A 49 3.95 1.26 19.30
N ARG A 50 3.76 0.57 18.16
CA ARG A 50 4.53 -0.60 17.69
C ARG A 50 4.45 -1.82 18.62
N GLU A 51 3.45 -1.86 19.49
CA GLU A 51 3.22 -2.98 20.42
C GLU A 51 2.46 -4.13 19.77
N ARG A 52 1.64 -3.86 18.75
CA ARG A 52 0.80 -4.87 18.12
C ARG A 52 0.98 -4.86 16.61
N ILE A 53 0.96 -6.06 16.05
CA ILE A 53 0.97 -6.34 14.63
C ILE A 53 -0.25 -7.17 14.32
N TYR A 54 -1.02 -6.71 13.34
CA TYR A 54 -2.20 -7.37 12.84
C TYR A 54 -1.92 -7.86 11.42
N LEU A 55 -2.17 -9.14 11.17
CA LEU A 55 -2.30 -9.65 9.82
C LEU A 55 -3.58 -9.07 9.21
N VAL A 56 -3.46 -8.47 8.03
CA VAL A 56 -4.58 -7.82 7.33
C VAL A 56 -5.10 -8.73 6.23
N ASP A 57 -4.21 -9.26 5.39
CA ASP A 57 -4.58 -10.03 4.21
C ASP A 57 -3.45 -10.97 3.76
N PHE A 58 -3.81 -12.04 3.04
CA PHE A 58 -2.89 -12.90 2.31
C PHE A 58 -3.16 -12.77 0.81
N ASN A 59 -2.10 -12.62 0.02
CA ASN A 59 -2.18 -12.51 -1.42
C ASN A 59 -1.24 -13.52 -2.09
N PRO A 60 -1.60 -14.08 -3.27
CA PRO A 60 -0.71 -14.97 -4.01
C PRO A 60 0.61 -14.28 -4.35
N PHE A 61 1.71 -15.03 -4.29
CA PHE A 61 2.99 -14.57 -4.81
C PHE A 61 3.01 -14.64 -6.35
N ALA A 62 2.41 -13.65 -6.99
CA ALA A 62 2.27 -13.58 -8.45
C ALA A 62 2.08 -12.13 -8.91
N GLN A 63 2.44 -11.84 -10.16
CA GLN A 63 2.38 -10.50 -10.77
C GLN A 63 1.02 -9.79 -10.72
N LYS A 64 -0.07 -10.55 -10.50
CA LYS A 64 -1.41 -10.00 -10.25
C LYS A 64 -1.51 -9.20 -8.94
N THR A 65 -0.64 -9.48 -7.97
CA THR A 65 -0.53 -8.76 -6.71
C THR A 65 0.38 -7.55 -6.93
N ASP A 66 0.04 -6.40 -6.39
CA ASP A 66 0.88 -5.20 -6.52
C ASP A 66 2.19 -5.38 -5.74
N ALA A 67 3.33 -5.16 -6.40
CA ALA A 67 4.67 -5.24 -5.79
C ALA A 67 5.04 -3.96 -5.00
N LEU A 68 4.25 -2.90 -5.12
CA LEU A 68 4.38 -1.63 -4.38
C LEU A 68 5.71 -0.92 -4.67
N LEU A 69 6.64 -0.95 -3.71
CA LEU A 69 7.96 -0.32 -3.82
C LEU A 69 9.02 -1.25 -4.43
N PHE A 70 8.57 -2.35 -5.03
CA PHE A 70 9.42 -3.31 -5.72
C PHE A 70 8.94 -3.53 -7.15
N GLU A 71 9.85 -3.98 -7.99
CA GLU A 71 9.55 -4.56 -9.28
C GLU A 71 9.39 -6.07 -9.14
N TRP A 72 8.46 -6.69 -9.87
CA TRP A 72 8.28 -8.15 -9.77
C TRP A 72 9.53 -8.92 -10.19
N GLU A 73 10.26 -8.44 -11.20
CA GLU A 73 11.49 -9.07 -11.67
C GLU A 73 12.55 -9.15 -10.55
N GLU A 74 12.73 -8.10 -9.76
CA GLU A 74 13.73 -8.11 -8.70
C GLU A 74 13.36 -9.06 -7.56
N LEU A 75 12.05 -9.22 -7.27
CA LEU A 75 11.57 -10.19 -6.28
C LEU A 75 11.81 -11.62 -6.75
N LEU A 76 11.62 -11.89 -8.05
CA LEU A 76 11.80 -13.22 -8.64
C LEU A 76 13.27 -13.60 -8.79
N LEU A 77 14.16 -12.63 -9.00
CA LEU A 77 15.60 -12.86 -9.16
C LEU A 77 16.39 -12.73 -7.85
N ALA A 78 15.72 -12.44 -6.74
CA ALA A 78 16.35 -12.26 -5.43
C ALA A 78 17.05 -13.56 -4.97
N GLN A 79 18.37 -13.49 -4.82
CA GLN A 79 19.19 -14.58 -4.25
C GLN A 79 19.42 -14.39 -2.75
N GLU A 80 19.31 -13.14 -2.29
CA GLU A 80 19.47 -12.74 -0.91
C GLU A 80 18.25 -11.96 -0.44
N ARG A 81 18.13 -11.78 0.87
CA ARG A 81 17.05 -11.00 1.47
C ARG A 81 17.15 -9.54 1.03
N ILE A 82 16.07 -9.03 0.42
CA ILE A 82 15.95 -7.61 0.09
C ILE A 82 15.52 -6.82 1.34
N PRO A 83 16.22 -5.73 1.68
CA PRO A 83 15.85 -4.88 2.82
C PRO A 83 14.45 -4.26 2.68
N LEU A 84 13.84 -3.95 3.83
CA LEU A 84 12.58 -3.20 3.88
C LEU A 84 12.69 -1.86 3.14
N ARG A 85 11.72 -1.53 2.29
CA ARG A 85 11.64 -0.26 1.55
C ARG A 85 10.57 0.67 2.11
N LEU A 86 10.93 1.93 2.29
CA LEU A 86 10.03 3.04 2.64
C LEU A 86 10.14 4.13 1.58
N LEU A 87 9.12 4.99 1.50
CA LEU A 87 9.25 6.17 0.65
C LEU A 87 10.32 7.12 1.20
N ALA A 88 11.23 7.54 0.31
CA ALA A 88 12.36 8.39 0.69
C ALA A 88 11.99 9.87 0.87
N SER A 89 10.96 10.34 0.15
CA SER A 89 10.50 11.73 0.14
C SER A 89 9.05 11.83 -0.37
N GLU A 90 8.42 12.99 -0.17
CA GLU A 90 7.09 13.30 -0.71
C GLU A 90 7.05 13.20 -2.25
N ALA A 91 8.10 13.70 -2.92
CA ALA A 91 8.19 13.66 -4.39
C ALA A 91 8.21 12.22 -4.92
N ALA A 92 8.85 11.28 -4.20
CA ALA A 92 8.87 9.87 -4.58
C ALA A 92 7.46 9.25 -4.58
N GLY A 93 6.59 9.64 -3.64
CA GLY A 93 5.21 9.18 -3.58
C GLY A 93 4.33 9.72 -4.70
N GLN A 94 4.57 10.96 -5.14
CA GLN A 94 3.78 11.61 -6.20
C GLN A 94 3.92 10.95 -7.58
N HIS A 95 5.05 10.31 -7.85
CA HIS A 95 5.30 9.60 -9.10
C HIS A 95 4.77 8.16 -9.09
N MET A 96 4.44 7.64 -7.91
CA MET A 96 3.94 6.29 -7.71
C MET A 96 2.41 6.29 -7.83
N ARG A 97 1.92 6.20 -9.06
CA ARG A 97 0.47 6.05 -9.31
C ARG A 97 0.02 4.67 -8.89
N GLN A 98 -0.87 4.59 -7.91
CA GLN A 98 -1.56 3.36 -7.56
C GLN A 98 -2.53 2.98 -8.68
N PRO A 99 -2.34 1.84 -9.38
CA PRO A 99 -3.31 1.33 -10.31
C PRO A 99 -4.67 1.16 -9.61
N PHE A 100 -5.76 1.49 -10.29
CA PHE A 100 -7.12 1.36 -9.75
C PHE A 100 -7.42 2.18 -8.47
N ALA A 101 -6.68 3.26 -8.21
CA ALA A 101 -7.00 4.19 -7.11
C ALA A 101 -8.46 4.69 -7.14
N PHE A 102 -9.05 4.73 -8.33
CA PHE A 102 -10.45 5.08 -8.59
C PHE A 102 -11.45 4.14 -7.91
N ASN A 103 -11.12 2.86 -7.68
CA ASN A 103 -12.02 1.90 -7.04
C ASN A 103 -12.33 2.24 -5.57
N ARG A 104 -11.61 3.20 -4.99
CA ARG A 104 -11.87 3.70 -3.62
C ARG A 104 -12.99 4.73 -3.57
N TYR A 105 -13.42 5.24 -4.72
CA TYR A 105 -14.42 6.30 -4.83
C TYR A 105 -15.71 5.78 -5.48
N PRO A 106 -16.87 6.34 -5.13
CA PRO A 106 -18.13 6.06 -5.84
C PRO A 106 -17.98 6.32 -7.34
N SER A 107 -18.70 5.55 -8.17
CA SER A 107 -18.68 5.72 -9.64
C SER A 107 -19.05 7.13 -10.09
N ASP A 108 -19.98 7.79 -9.38
CA ASP A 108 -20.33 9.18 -9.62
C ASP A 108 -19.13 10.14 -9.52
N VAL A 109 -18.21 9.89 -8.58
CA VAL A 109 -17.02 10.72 -8.37
C VAL A 109 -16.01 10.49 -9.49
N THR A 110 -15.84 9.24 -9.92
CA THR A 110 -14.91 8.90 -11.00
C THR A 110 -15.39 9.44 -12.34
N ASP A 111 -16.69 9.35 -12.61
CA ASP A 111 -17.31 9.81 -13.86
C ASP A 111 -17.20 11.33 -14.03
N LEU A 112 -17.41 12.07 -12.93
CA LEU A 112 -17.25 13.54 -12.92
C LEU A 112 -15.79 13.98 -13.10
N SER A 113 -14.81 13.14 -12.73
CA SER A 113 -13.38 13.49 -12.78
C SER A 113 -12.72 13.31 -14.15
N ASN A 114 -13.39 12.65 -15.11
CA ASN A 114 -12.82 12.30 -16.42
C ASN A 114 -12.60 13.54 -17.30
N GLY A 115 -11.43 14.17 -17.15
CA GLY A 115 -10.96 15.28 -18.01
C GLY A 115 -11.37 16.68 -17.54
N GLN A 116 -11.98 16.78 -16.36
CA GLN A 116 -12.40 18.05 -15.76
C GLN A 116 -11.35 18.56 -14.78
N THR A 117 -11.18 19.89 -14.69
CA THR A 117 -10.32 20.47 -13.66
C THR A 117 -10.95 20.26 -12.27
N VAL A 118 -10.16 20.37 -11.21
CA VAL A 118 -10.68 20.25 -9.82
C VAL A 118 -11.82 21.24 -9.55
N ALA A 119 -11.78 22.42 -10.17
CA ALA A 119 -12.82 23.42 -10.06
C ALA A 119 -14.12 22.99 -10.75
N ASP A 120 -14.02 22.47 -11.98
CA ASP A 120 -15.17 21.95 -12.75
C ASP A 120 -15.83 20.77 -12.02
N PHE A 121 -15.02 19.87 -11.45
CA PHE A 121 -15.49 18.77 -10.62
C PHE A 121 -16.27 19.28 -9.39
N ALA A 122 -15.70 20.25 -8.66
CA ALA A 122 -16.34 20.79 -7.45
C ALA A 122 -17.70 21.42 -7.78
N GLU A 123 -17.78 22.20 -8.87
CA GLU A 123 -19.02 22.82 -9.30
C GLU A 123 -20.08 21.77 -9.70
N ALA A 124 -19.69 20.75 -10.47
CA ALA A 124 -20.58 19.68 -10.90
C ALA A 124 -21.09 18.83 -9.70
N PHE A 125 -20.20 18.55 -8.74
CA PHE A 125 -20.55 17.83 -7.51
C PHE A 125 -21.57 18.61 -6.66
N TYR A 126 -21.33 19.90 -6.41
CA TYR A 126 -22.27 20.72 -5.63
C TYR A 126 -23.65 20.83 -6.30
N LYS A 127 -23.69 20.97 -7.63
CA LYS A 127 -24.95 20.97 -8.39
C LYS A 127 -25.72 19.65 -8.23
N LYS A 128 -25.04 18.49 -8.35
CA LYS A 128 -25.68 17.16 -8.13
C LYS A 128 -26.21 16.99 -6.70
N VAL A 129 -25.44 17.39 -5.68
CA VAL A 129 -25.85 17.28 -4.28
C VAL A 129 -27.06 18.16 -3.95
N GLN A 130 -27.16 19.35 -4.55
CA GLN A 130 -28.31 20.24 -4.36
C GLN A 130 -29.57 19.76 -5.08
N ALA A 131 -29.42 19.14 -6.26
CA ALA A 131 -30.55 18.60 -7.03
C ALA A 131 -31.13 17.30 -6.45
N ALA A 132 -30.40 16.62 -5.57
CA ALA A 132 -30.82 15.40 -4.90
C ALA A 132 -31.56 15.64 -3.56
N LYS A 133 -31.81 16.91 -3.19
CA LYS A 133 -32.68 17.31 -2.06
C LYS A 133 -34.07 17.66 -2.55
#